data_AF-A0A075FG94-F1
#
_entry.id   AF-A0A075FG94-F1
#
_cell.length_a   1.000
_cell.length_b   1.000
_cell.length_c   1.000
_cell.angle_alpha   90.00
_cell.angle_beta   90.00
_cell.angle_gamma   90.00
#
_symmetry.space_group_name_H-M   'P 1'
#
loop_
_entity.id
_entity.type
_entity.pdbx_description
1 polymer ?
#
loop_
_entity_poly.entity_id
_entity_poly.type
_entity_poly.pdbx_seq_one_letter_code
_entity_poly.pdbx_strand_id
1 'polypeptide(L)'
;MHTYPKEFYYETSNNPNPTSIRTKIQTTEEFVLAGNEKQFIDFHFTHTTSAISTGPPRTSYITDKNINIKIDKQLDIAKKIDAVDPDKVVRSLIKTHLIPDIIGNTRAYLGQEFRCKNKYCQKKAKRMPLKNRCRACHGPLQATVTRGSALKYLPLAIRLSNEYDVGDYIKNRIELLQDEALSIFPSGKDENQTELTTFV
;
A
#
# COMPACT_ATOMS: atom_id res chain seq x y z
N MET A 1 11.12 -24.48 -30.03
CA MET A 1 11.76 -23.42 -30.85
C MET A 1 12.90 -22.74 -30.07
N HIS A 2 14.14 -22.71 -30.59
CA HIS A 2 15.28 -22.07 -29.92
C HIS A 2 15.38 -20.55 -30.15
N THR A 3 14.91 -20.06 -31.29
CA THR A 3 14.98 -18.64 -31.67
C THR A 3 13.68 -18.24 -32.35
N TYR A 4 13.26 -16.98 -32.19
CA TYR A 4 12.09 -16.48 -32.91
C TYR A 4 12.41 -16.22 -34.38
N PRO A 5 11.51 -16.57 -35.31
CA PRO A 5 11.69 -16.33 -36.73
C PRO A 5 11.75 -14.83 -37.04
N LYS A 6 12.53 -14.44 -38.06
CA LYS A 6 12.69 -13.03 -38.44
C LYS A 6 11.36 -12.37 -38.83
N GLU A 7 10.46 -13.15 -39.43
CA GLU A 7 9.14 -12.73 -39.88
C GLU A 7 8.28 -12.23 -38.72
N PHE A 8 8.39 -12.85 -37.54
CA PHE A 8 7.69 -12.41 -36.33
C PHE A 8 8.12 -11.01 -35.91
N TYR A 9 9.41 -10.69 -35.99
CA TYR A 9 9.93 -9.36 -35.65
C TYR A 9 9.45 -8.29 -36.64
N TYR A 10 9.35 -8.61 -37.93
CA TYR A 10 8.81 -7.68 -38.93
C TYR A 10 7.31 -7.45 -38.78
N GLU A 11 6.53 -8.51 -38.52
CA GLU A 11 5.08 -8.40 -38.34
C GLU A 11 4.73 -7.57 -37.10
N THR A 12 5.44 -7.79 -35.99
CA THR A 12 5.23 -7.07 -34.73
C THR A 12 5.50 -5.56 -34.83
N SER A 13 6.30 -5.12 -35.80
CA SER A 13 6.56 -3.69 -36.05
C SER A 13 5.30 -2.88 -36.36
N ASN A 14 4.21 -3.52 -36.80
CA ASN A 14 2.94 -2.86 -37.11
C ASN A 14 1.93 -2.89 -35.95
N ASN A 15 2.36 -3.32 -34.75
CA ASN A 15 1.50 -3.55 -33.59
C ASN A 15 0.23 -4.40 -33.89
N PRO A 16 0.32 -5.50 -34.67
CA PRO A 16 -0.82 -6.36 -34.91
C PRO A 16 -1.31 -7.01 -33.62
N ASN A 17 -2.58 -7.40 -33.58
CA ASN A 17 -3.05 -8.26 -32.50
C ASN A 17 -2.28 -9.60 -32.58
N PRO A 18 -1.83 -10.19 -31.45
CA PRO A 18 -1.14 -11.47 -31.45
C PRO A 18 -1.84 -12.59 -32.23
N THR A 19 -3.18 -12.60 -32.28
CA THR A 19 -3.95 -13.60 -33.03
C THR A 19 -3.96 -13.39 -34.55
N SER A 20 -3.59 -12.20 -35.02
CA SER A 20 -3.53 -11.83 -36.44
C SER A 20 -2.15 -12.00 -37.06
N ILE A 21 -1.14 -12.34 -36.25
CA ILE A 21 0.22 -12.63 -36.70
C ILE A 21 0.19 -13.93 -37.50
N ARG A 22 0.70 -13.86 -38.74
CA ARG A 22 0.74 -15.01 -39.67
C ARG A 22 1.91 -15.92 -39.36
N THR A 23 3.00 -15.34 -38.83
CA THR A 23 4.15 -16.10 -38.41
C THR A 23 3.80 -17.05 -37.27
N LYS A 24 3.85 -18.36 -37.54
CA LYS A 24 3.46 -19.39 -36.59
C LYS A 24 4.52 -19.58 -35.51
N ILE A 25 4.20 -19.16 -34.29
CA ILE A 25 5.01 -19.47 -33.10
C ILE A 25 4.56 -20.80 -32.52
N GLN A 26 5.51 -21.70 -32.27
CA GLN A 26 5.22 -22.98 -31.62
C GLN A 26 4.68 -22.72 -30.20
N THR A 27 3.45 -23.17 -29.94
CA THR A 27 2.81 -23.11 -28.61
C THR A 27 2.73 -24.51 -27.99
N THR A 28 2.47 -24.56 -26.69
CA THR A 28 2.31 -25.82 -25.96
C THR A 28 1.07 -26.59 -26.41
N GLU A 29 0.05 -25.93 -26.95
CA GLU A 29 -1.18 -26.58 -27.44
C GLU A 29 -0.86 -27.64 -28.51
N GLU A 30 0.05 -27.33 -29.43
CA GLU A 30 0.45 -28.25 -30.50
C GLU A 30 1.18 -29.50 -29.99
N PHE A 31 1.82 -29.43 -28.83
CA PHE A 31 2.60 -30.51 -28.23
C PHE A 31 1.80 -31.31 -27.19
N VAL A 32 1.01 -30.61 -26.37
CA VAL A 32 0.20 -31.20 -25.30
C VAL A 32 -1.01 -31.93 -25.88
N LEU A 33 -1.61 -31.43 -26.96
CA LEU A 33 -2.72 -32.11 -27.64
C LEU A 33 -2.26 -33.21 -28.60
N ALA A 34 -0.95 -33.42 -28.76
CA ALA A 34 -0.42 -34.36 -29.75
C ALA A 34 -0.59 -35.84 -29.34
N GLY A 35 -0.91 -36.12 -28.06
CA GLY A 35 -1.13 -37.48 -27.55
C GLY A 35 0.09 -38.40 -27.66
N ASN A 36 1.28 -37.85 -27.84
CA ASN A 36 2.52 -38.60 -28.09
C ASN A 36 3.66 -38.09 -27.19
N GLU A 37 4.83 -38.72 -27.30
CA GLU A 37 6.00 -38.42 -26.45
C GLU A 37 6.44 -36.96 -26.49
N LYS A 38 6.14 -36.23 -27.57
CA LYS A 38 6.49 -34.81 -27.73
C LYS A 38 5.88 -33.91 -26.66
N GLN A 39 4.86 -34.36 -25.93
CA GLN A 39 4.33 -33.62 -24.78
C GLN A 39 5.35 -33.48 -23.62
N PHE A 40 6.40 -34.32 -23.57
CA PHE A 40 7.41 -34.33 -22.50
C PHE A 40 8.82 -33.93 -22.95
N ILE A 41 9.07 -33.86 -24.26
CA ILE A 41 10.41 -33.64 -24.83
C ILE A 41 10.41 -32.44 -25.79
N ASP A 42 11.59 -32.01 -26.23
CA ASP A 42 11.77 -30.98 -27.28
C ASP A 42 11.26 -29.57 -26.92
N PHE A 43 11.22 -29.27 -25.61
CA PHE A 43 11.02 -27.92 -25.12
C PHE A 43 12.31 -27.13 -25.12
N HIS A 44 12.23 -25.91 -25.64
CA HIS A 44 13.37 -25.02 -25.84
C HIS A 44 13.07 -23.64 -25.26
N PHE A 45 14.11 -22.86 -25.02
CA PHE A 45 14.02 -21.49 -24.53
C PHE A 45 14.95 -20.59 -25.35
N THR A 46 14.63 -19.29 -25.41
CA THR A 46 15.35 -18.32 -26.23
C THR A 46 16.57 -17.71 -25.55
N HIS A 47 16.55 -17.60 -24.22
CA HIS A 47 17.62 -16.97 -23.43
C HIS A 47 18.11 -17.94 -22.35
N THR A 48 19.41 -18.22 -22.33
CA THR A 48 20.07 -18.98 -21.26
C THR A 48 20.29 -18.09 -20.03
N THR A 49 20.42 -18.71 -18.86
CA THR A 49 20.85 -18.05 -17.62
C THR A 49 22.09 -18.74 -17.07
N SER A 50 23.00 -17.99 -16.45
CA SER A 50 24.21 -18.55 -15.84
C SER A 50 23.90 -19.47 -14.64
N ALA A 51 22.96 -19.08 -13.77
CA ALA A 51 22.40 -19.94 -12.74
C ALA A 51 20.98 -19.51 -12.35
N ILE A 52 20.13 -20.49 -12.06
CA ILE A 52 18.70 -20.29 -11.71
C ILE A 52 18.55 -19.51 -10.39
N SER A 53 19.51 -19.64 -9.49
CA SER A 53 19.51 -19.00 -8.16
C SER A 53 20.25 -17.66 -8.12
N THR A 54 20.66 -17.12 -9.28
CA THR A 54 21.38 -15.83 -9.31
C THR A 54 20.44 -14.70 -8.96
N GLY A 55 20.67 -14.04 -7.82
CA GLY A 55 19.88 -12.88 -7.38
C GLY A 55 19.81 -12.75 -5.86
N PRO A 56 19.21 -11.66 -5.35
CA PRO A 56 19.00 -11.50 -3.92
C PRO A 56 18.03 -12.57 -3.40
N PRO A 57 18.40 -13.35 -2.37
CA PRO A 57 17.57 -14.47 -1.88
C PRO A 57 16.34 -14.01 -1.09
N ARG A 58 16.29 -12.73 -0.69
CA ARG A 58 15.18 -12.12 0.04
C ARG A 58 14.91 -10.72 -0.46
N THR A 59 13.65 -10.34 -0.45
CA THR A 59 13.22 -9.00 -0.84
C THR A 59 13.55 -8.00 0.27
N SER A 60 13.94 -6.79 -0.12
CA SER A 60 14.13 -5.66 0.81
C SER A 60 12.81 -5.19 1.45
N TYR A 61 11.66 -5.63 0.93
CA TYR A 61 10.36 -5.28 1.48
C TYR A 61 10.12 -5.82 2.90
N ILE A 62 10.73 -6.96 3.24
CA ILE A 62 10.52 -7.65 4.53
C ILE A 62 11.45 -7.11 5.63
N THR A 63 12.57 -6.47 5.26
CA THR A 63 13.60 -6.05 6.22
C THR A 63 13.11 -4.93 7.14
N ASP A 64 12.32 -4.00 6.62
CA ASP A 64 11.86 -2.83 7.39
C ASP A 64 10.41 -3.01 7.84
N LYS A 65 10.13 -2.79 9.13
CA LYS A 65 8.76 -2.82 9.67
C LYS A 65 8.08 -1.45 9.69
N ASN A 66 8.85 -0.37 9.55
CA ASN A 66 8.34 0.99 9.60
C ASN A 66 7.87 1.43 8.21
N ILE A 67 6.60 1.84 8.11
CA ILE A 67 6.00 2.30 6.86
C ILE A 67 6.70 3.53 6.28
N ASN A 68 7.16 4.45 7.13
CA ASN A 68 7.86 5.66 6.65
C ASN A 68 9.13 5.28 5.90
N ILE A 69 9.93 4.36 6.45
CA ILE A 69 11.14 3.84 5.82
C ILE A 69 10.82 3.14 4.49
N LYS A 70 9.72 2.36 4.43
CA LYS A 70 9.31 1.69 3.19
C LYS A 70 8.95 2.68 2.09
N ILE A 71 8.19 3.72 2.44
CA ILE A 71 7.83 4.78 1.49
C ILE A 71 9.07 5.54 1.04
N ASP A 72 9.97 5.90 1.95
CA ASP A 72 11.20 6.61 1.60
C ASP A 72 12.07 5.77 0.66
N LYS A 73 12.20 4.45 0.90
CA LYS A 73 12.91 3.52 -0.01
C LYS A 73 12.23 3.40 -1.36
N GLN A 74 10.90 3.36 -1.40
CA GLN A 74 10.13 3.33 -2.65
C GLN A 74 10.38 4.61 -3.46
N LEU A 75 10.39 5.77 -2.80
CA LEU A 75 10.63 7.06 -3.45
C LEU A 75 12.09 7.25 -3.87
N ASP A 76 13.05 6.72 -3.12
CA ASP A 76 14.46 6.67 -3.51
C ASP A 76 14.64 5.86 -4.82
N ILE A 77 13.94 4.73 -4.96
CA ILE A 77 13.93 3.98 -6.22
C ILE A 77 13.25 4.78 -7.33
N ALA A 78 12.11 5.42 -7.06
CA ALA A 78 11.41 6.23 -8.06
C ALA A 78 12.30 7.37 -8.60
N LYS A 79 13.11 8.00 -7.75
CA LYS A 79 14.07 9.05 -8.15
C LYS A 79 15.24 8.53 -9.01
N LYS A 80 15.54 7.23 -8.94
CA LYS A 80 16.65 6.60 -9.68
C LYS A 80 16.24 6.09 -11.06
N ILE A 81 14.95 5.88 -11.30
CA ILE A 81 14.46 5.28 -12.55
C ILE A 81 13.90 6.40 -13.44
N ASP A 82 14.52 6.59 -14.61
CA ASP A 82 14.14 7.62 -15.58
C ASP A 82 12.69 7.48 -16.09
N ALA A 83 12.20 6.25 -16.21
CA ALA A 83 10.82 5.95 -16.62
C ALA A 83 9.77 6.25 -15.54
N VAL A 84 10.16 6.66 -14.34
CA VAL A 84 9.26 6.85 -13.19
C VAL A 84 9.27 8.30 -12.74
N ASP A 85 8.07 8.87 -12.63
CA ASP A 85 7.84 10.23 -12.14
C ASP A 85 7.49 10.18 -10.64
N PRO A 86 8.37 10.66 -9.74
CA PRO A 86 8.15 10.60 -8.29
C PRO A 86 6.89 11.33 -7.84
N ASP A 87 6.56 12.47 -8.46
CA ASP A 87 5.38 13.27 -8.10
C ASP A 87 4.09 12.50 -8.41
N LYS A 88 4.03 11.81 -9.56
CA LYS A 88 2.89 10.93 -9.89
C LYS A 88 2.78 9.74 -8.94
N VAL A 89 3.91 9.15 -8.52
CA VAL A 89 3.91 8.04 -7.56
C VAL A 89 3.33 8.51 -6.23
N VAL A 90 3.77 9.65 -5.71
CA VAL A 90 3.28 10.22 -4.44
C VAL A 90 1.81 10.61 -4.55
N ARG A 91 1.42 11.27 -5.64
CA ARG A 91 0.03 11.64 -5.93
C ARG A 91 -0.90 10.43 -5.92
N SER A 92 -0.47 9.34 -6.57
CA SER A 92 -1.20 8.08 -6.59
C SER A 92 -1.31 7.47 -5.19
N LEU A 93 -0.17 7.34 -4.49
CA LEU A 93 -0.11 6.79 -3.13
C LEU A 93 -1.04 7.50 -2.15
N ILE A 94 -1.02 8.84 -2.15
CA ILE A 94 -1.89 9.63 -1.27
C ILE A 94 -3.36 9.39 -1.61
N LYS A 95 -3.70 9.46 -2.90
CA LYS A 95 -5.09 9.37 -3.37
C LYS A 95 -5.70 8.00 -3.15
N THR A 96 -4.96 6.92 -3.43
CA THR A 96 -5.50 5.55 -3.41
C THR A 96 -5.34 4.85 -2.08
N HIS A 97 -4.40 5.27 -1.23
CA HIS A 97 -4.11 4.59 0.03
C HIS A 97 -4.22 5.51 1.25
N LEU A 98 -3.46 6.61 1.31
CA LEU A 98 -3.38 7.39 2.55
C LEU A 98 -4.69 8.10 2.91
N ILE A 99 -5.31 8.83 1.97
CA ILE A 99 -6.58 9.53 2.22
C ILE A 99 -7.69 8.52 2.60
N PRO A 100 -7.91 7.42 1.84
CA PRO A 100 -8.88 6.40 2.22
C PRO A 100 -8.64 5.82 3.62
N ASP A 101 -7.39 5.52 3.97
CA ASP A 101 -7.05 4.97 5.28
C ASP A 101 -7.32 5.97 6.41
N ILE A 102 -6.96 7.25 6.24
CA ILE A 102 -7.22 8.30 7.25
C ILE A 102 -8.72 8.44 7.50
N ILE A 103 -9.51 8.55 6.43
CA ILE A 103 -10.98 8.70 6.52
C ILE A 103 -11.59 7.44 7.12
N GLY A 104 -11.19 6.26 6.65
CA GLY A 104 -11.70 4.98 7.12
C GLY A 104 -11.42 4.76 8.60
N ASN A 105 -10.18 5.00 9.03
CA ASN A 105 -9.78 4.83 10.42
C ASN A 105 -10.46 5.86 11.35
N THR A 106 -10.63 7.10 10.89
CA THR A 106 -11.33 8.14 11.66
C THR A 106 -12.81 7.81 11.82
N ARG A 107 -13.48 7.38 10.74
CA ARG A 107 -14.87 6.90 10.81
C ARG A 107 -15.01 5.71 11.74
N ALA A 108 -14.09 4.74 11.65
CA ALA A 108 -14.07 3.59 12.55
C ALA A 108 -13.88 3.99 14.01
N TYR A 109 -13.04 4.99 14.29
CA TYR A 109 -12.85 5.53 15.64
C TYR A 109 -14.12 6.18 16.20
N LEU A 110 -14.83 6.98 15.40
CA LEU A 110 -16.05 7.66 15.84
C LEU A 110 -17.22 6.70 16.06
N GLY A 111 -17.31 5.63 15.27
CA GLY A 111 -18.37 4.62 15.36
C GLY A 111 -18.03 3.39 16.20
N GLN A 112 -16.89 3.39 16.91
CA GLN A 112 -16.37 2.18 17.54
C GLN A 112 -17.19 1.66 18.73
N GLU A 113 -16.99 0.38 19.03
CA GLU A 113 -17.48 -0.25 20.26
C GLU A 113 -16.39 -0.28 21.34
N PHE A 114 -16.80 -0.51 22.59
CA PHE A 114 -15.89 -0.65 23.73
C PHE A 114 -15.82 -2.11 24.16
N ARG A 115 -14.62 -2.67 24.23
CA ARG A 115 -14.36 -4.07 24.59
C ARG A 115 -13.90 -4.17 26.04
N CYS A 116 -14.36 -5.18 26.77
CA CYS A 116 -13.83 -5.46 28.11
C CYS A 116 -12.39 -5.97 28.05
N LYS A 117 -11.49 -5.39 28.86
CA LYS A 117 -10.08 -5.84 28.97
C LYS A 117 -9.94 -7.21 29.63
N ASN A 118 -10.93 -7.64 30.41
CA ASN A 118 -10.90 -8.95 31.04
C ASN A 118 -10.91 -10.03 29.96
N LYS A 119 -9.84 -10.83 29.92
CA LYS A 119 -9.59 -11.85 28.89
C LYS A 119 -10.70 -12.90 28.80
N TYR A 120 -11.36 -13.20 29.92
CA TYR A 120 -12.42 -14.19 30.02
C TYR A 120 -13.81 -13.62 29.68
N CYS A 121 -13.98 -12.29 29.63
CA CYS A 121 -15.28 -11.66 29.36
C CYS A 121 -15.44 -11.24 27.89
N GLN A 122 -14.52 -10.41 27.39
CA GLN A 122 -14.50 -9.91 26.00
C GLN A 122 -15.78 -9.29 25.43
N LYS A 123 -16.81 -9.07 26.26
CA LYS A 123 -18.06 -8.45 25.82
C LYS A 123 -17.80 -7.05 25.28
N LYS A 124 -18.54 -6.72 24.22
CA LYS A 124 -18.50 -5.42 23.56
C LYS A 124 -19.74 -4.62 23.95
N ALA A 125 -19.56 -3.32 24.10
CA ALA A 125 -20.62 -2.36 24.37
C ALA A 125 -20.59 -1.28 23.29
N LYS A 126 -21.72 -1.07 22.60
CA LYS A 126 -21.86 -0.01 21.59
C LYS A 126 -21.68 1.41 22.15
N ARG A 127 -21.96 1.60 23.44
CA ARG A 127 -21.82 2.88 24.14
C ARG A 127 -21.11 2.65 25.47
N MET A 128 -20.27 3.59 25.87
CA MET A 128 -19.62 3.55 27.18
C MET A 128 -20.68 3.64 28.29
N PRO A 129 -20.76 2.67 29.22
CA PRO A 129 -21.66 2.77 30.37
C PRO A 129 -21.25 3.92 31.29
N LEU A 130 -22.22 4.56 31.95
CA LEU A 130 -21.96 5.67 32.89
C LEU A 130 -20.99 5.30 34.02
N LYS A 131 -21.01 4.04 34.46
CA LYS A 131 -20.07 3.53 35.47
C LYS A 131 -18.65 3.28 34.93
N ASN A 132 -18.40 3.44 33.63
CA ASN A 132 -17.14 3.12 32.93
C ASN A 132 -16.62 1.68 33.19
N ARG A 133 -17.54 0.74 33.43
CA ARG A 133 -17.24 -0.67 33.74
C ARG A 133 -18.11 -1.58 32.89
N CYS A 134 -17.60 -2.77 32.57
CA CYS A 134 -18.35 -3.80 31.87
C CYS A 134 -19.59 -4.21 32.68
N ARG A 135 -20.76 -4.28 32.03
CA ARG A 135 -22.03 -4.64 32.68
C ARG A 135 -22.07 -6.09 33.19
N ALA A 136 -21.21 -6.97 32.70
CA ALA A 136 -21.23 -8.39 33.05
C ALA A 136 -20.19 -8.80 34.10
N CYS A 137 -18.98 -8.22 34.05
CA CYS A 137 -17.88 -8.64 34.93
C CYS A 137 -17.26 -7.48 35.73
N HIS A 138 -17.84 -6.26 35.62
CA HIS A 138 -17.31 -5.03 36.24
C HIS A 138 -15.84 -4.70 35.90
N GLY A 139 -15.27 -5.37 34.88
CA GLY A 139 -13.93 -5.10 34.39
C GLY A 139 -13.83 -3.78 33.61
N PRO A 140 -12.62 -3.23 33.44
CA PRO A 140 -12.41 -2.02 32.65
C PRO A 140 -12.73 -2.25 31.17
N LEU A 141 -13.26 -1.22 30.53
CA LEU A 141 -13.52 -1.19 29.09
C LEU A 141 -12.38 -0.45 28.37
N GLN A 142 -12.15 -0.79 27.11
CA GLN A 142 -11.21 -0.12 26.23
C GLN A 142 -11.82 0.12 24.85
N ALA A 143 -11.44 1.23 24.24
CA ALA A 143 -11.69 1.51 22.83
C ALA A 143 -11.08 0.42 21.94
N THR A 144 -11.77 0.02 20.88
CA THR A 144 -11.25 -0.94 19.90
C THR A 144 -10.30 -0.31 18.89
N VAL A 145 -10.47 0.99 18.62
CA VAL A 145 -9.63 1.81 17.75
C VAL A 145 -9.03 2.92 18.60
N THR A 146 -7.71 3.01 18.63
CA THR A 146 -7.01 4.06 19.37
C THR A 146 -6.90 5.33 18.54
N ARG A 147 -6.76 6.50 19.20
CA ARG A 147 -6.48 7.78 18.54
C ARG A 147 -5.23 7.68 17.64
N GLY A 148 -4.18 7.03 18.13
CA GLY A 148 -2.94 6.83 17.36
C GLY A 148 -3.16 5.98 16.11
N SER A 149 -4.05 4.99 16.16
CA SER A 149 -4.41 4.21 14.96
C SER A 149 -5.24 5.03 13.97
N ALA A 150 -6.14 5.89 14.46
CA ALA A 150 -6.97 6.76 13.62
C ALA A 150 -6.13 7.75 12.81
N LEU A 151 -5.14 8.37 13.46
CA LEU A 151 -4.32 9.45 12.88
C LEU A 151 -2.98 8.99 12.32
N LYS A 152 -2.71 7.68 12.30
CA LYS A 152 -1.39 7.11 11.98
C LYS A 152 -0.77 7.64 10.69
N TYR A 153 -1.58 7.83 9.65
CA TYR A 153 -1.12 8.19 8.30
C TYR A 153 -1.19 9.69 8.00
N LEU A 154 -1.87 10.48 8.82
CA LEU A 154 -2.02 11.92 8.60
C LEU A 154 -0.67 12.66 8.55
N PRO A 155 0.29 12.42 9.48
CA PRO A 155 1.60 13.06 9.39
C PRO A 155 2.37 12.70 8.12
N LEU A 156 2.25 11.45 7.66
CA LEU A 156 2.88 10.99 6.43
C LEU A 156 2.28 11.67 5.21
N ALA A 157 0.95 11.80 5.16
CA ALA A 157 0.26 12.49 4.06
C ALA A 157 0.68 13.97 3.97
N ILE A 158 0.72 14.68 5.11
CA ILE A 158 1.16 16.09 5.19
C ILE A 158 2.61 16.24 4.72
N ARG A 159 3.51 15.36 5.20
CA ARG A 159 4.92 15.38 4.77
C ARG A 159 5.03 15.25 3.26
N LEU A 160 4.39 14.22 2.69
CA LEU A 160 4.47 13.93 1.27
C LEU A 160 3.83 15.01 0.39
N SER A 161 2.75 15.64 0.84
CA SER A 161 2.13 16.76 0.10
C SER A 161 2.96 18.04 0.10
N ASN A 162 3.88 18.19 1.07
CA ASN A 162 4.78 19.33 1.15
C ASN A 162 6.10 19.08 0.39
N GLU A 163 6.54 17.82 0.30
CA GLU A 163 7.79 17.45 -0.38
C GLU A 163 7.64 17.26 -1.90
N TYR A 164 6.44 16.97 -2.41
CA TYR A 164 6.18 16.60 -3.81
C TYR A 164 5.00 17.36 -4.41
N ASP A 165 4.96 17.50 -5.73
CA ASP A 165 3.82 18.11 -6.42
C ASP A 165 2.64 17.13 -6.57
N VAL A 166 1.73 17.21 -5.61
CA VAL A 166 0.51 16.39 -5.57
C VAL A 166 -0.71 17.07 -6.18
N GLY A 167 -0.59 18.34 -6.59
CA GLY A 167 -1.68 19.18 -7.06
C GLY A 167 -2.60 19.71 -5.94
N ASP A 168 -3.23 20.86 -6.21
CA ASP A 168 -4.00 21.62 -5.21
C ASP A 168 -5.14 20.84 -4.57
N TYR A 169 -5.86 20.04 -5.35
CA TYR A 169 -6.98 19.26 -4.83
C TYR A 169 -6.55 18.31 -3.71
N ILE A 170 -5.43 17.59 -3.89
CA ILE A 170 -4.95 16.64 -2.89
C ILE A 170 -4.42 17.39 -1.68
N LYS A 171 -3.70 18.49 -1.89
CA LYS A 171 -3.17 19.32 -0.81
C LYS A 171 -4.28 19.88 0.07
N ASN A 172 -5.27 20.54 -0.52
CA ASN A 172 -6.44 21.07 0.20
C ASN A 172 -7.22 19.95 0.89
N ARG A 173 -7.28 18.76 0.30
CA ARG A 173 -7.95 17.61 0.91
C ARG A 173 -7.23 17.12 2.16
N ILE A 174 -5.91 17.14 2.19
CA ILE A 174 -5.11 16.79 3.37
C ILE A 174 -5.25 17.84 4.46
N GLU A 175 -5.21 19.13 4.09
CA GLU A 175 -5.41 20.25 5.03
C GLU A 175 -6.79 20.14 5.72
N LEU A 176 -7.85 19.86 4.96
CA LEU A 176 -9.17 19.64 5.52
C LEU A 176 -9.22 18.45 6.49
N LEU A 177 -8.51 17.35 6.17
CA LEU A 177 -8.41 16.19 7.07
C LEU A 177 -7.61 16.51 8.33
N GLN A 178 -6.62 17.40 8.24
CA GLN A 178 -5.86 17.89 9.38
C GLN A 178 -6.75 18.72 10.32
N ASP A 179 -7.53 19.65 9.77
CA ASP A 179 -8.46 20.47 10.54
C ASP A 179 -9.55 19.62 11.19
N GLU A 180 -10.12 18.66 10.45
CA GLU A 180 -11.09 17.70 10.97
C GLU A 180 -10.48 16.88 12.13
N ALA A 181 -9.23 16.45 11.99
CA ALA A 181 -8.52 15.74 13.06
C ALA A 181 -8.28 16.62 14.29
N LEU A 182 -7.90 17.89 14.12
CA LEU A 182 -7.71 18.83 15.24
C LEU A 182 -9.02 19.10 15.98
N SER A 183 -10.12 19.23 15.24
CA SER A 183 -11.46 19.44 15.81
C SER A 183 -11.99 18.21 16.56
N ILE A 184 -11.86 17.01 16.00
CA ILE A 184 -12.30 15.76 16.63
C ILE A 184 -11.42 15.40 17.83
N PHE A 185 -10.12 15.67 17.72
CA PHE A 185 -9.14 15.27 18.70
C PHE A 185 -8.39 16.49 19.27
N PRO A 186 -9.07 17.34 20.05
CA PRO A 186 -8.42 18.50 20.66
C PRO A 186 -7.18 18.04 21.45
N SER A 187 -6.13 18.84 21.33
CA SER A 187 -4.91 18.63 22.10
C SER A 187 -5.25 18.88 23.56
N GLY A 188 -5.16 17.85 24.40
CA GLY A 188 -5.20 18.01 25.86
C GLY A 188 -3.91 18.60 26.43
N LYS A 189 -3.07 19.22 25.57
CA LYS A 189 -1.95 20.04 26.03
C LYS A 189 -2.59 21.29 26.63
N ASP A 190 -2.26 21.59 27.89
CA ASP A 190 -2.59 22.88 28.50
C ASP A 190 -2.17 23.99 27.53
N GLU A 191 -3.06 24.92 27.20
CA GLU A 191 -2.73 26.07 26.35
C GLU A 191 -1.57 26.89 26.95
N ASN A 192 -1.34 26.73 28.25
CA ASN A 192 -0.26 27.33 29.02
C ASN A 192 1.11 26.62 28.90
N GLN A 193 1.18 25.44 28.26
CA GLN A 193 2.43 24.69 28.08
C GLN A 193 3.00 24.91 26.69
N THR A 194 3.71 26.02 26.50
CA THR A 194 4.49 26.32 25.30
C THR A 194 5.82 25.60 25.27
N GLU A 195 6.22 25.09 24.09
CA GLU A 195 7.56 24.53 23.89
C GLU A 195 8.58 25.68 23.78
N LEU A 196 9.77 25.52 24.38
CA LEU A 196 10.84 26.53 24.37
C LEU A 196 11.28 26.97 22.96
N THR A 197 11.10 26.09 21.97
CA THR A 197 11.38 26.35 20.54
C THR A 197 10.42 27.35 19.89
N THR A 198 9.32 27.70 20.55
CA THR A 198 8.32 28.67 20.06
C THR A 198 8.74 30.12 20.30
N PHE A 199 9.78 30.35 21.11
CA PHE A 199 10.27 31.68 21.51
C PHE A 199 11.63 32.04 20.87
N VAL A 200 12.05 31.30 19.83
CA VAL A 200 13.29 31.56 19.08
C VAL A 200 12.95 32.14 17.72
#